data_AF-A0A1G2ZPQ0-F1
#
_entry.id   AF-A0A1G2ZPQ0-F1
#
_cell.length_a   1.000
_cell.length_b   1.000
_cell.length_c   1.000
_cell.angle_alpha   90.00
_cell.angle_beta   90.00
_cell.angle_gamma   90.00
#
_symmetry.space_group_name_H-M   'P 1'
#
loop_
_entity.id
_entity.type
_entity.pdbx_description
1 polymer ?
#
loop_
_entity_poly.entity_id
_entity_poly.type
_entity_poly.pdbx_seq_one_letter_code
_entity_poly.pdbx_strand_id
1 'polypeptide(L)' 'MLIKFLEIAQIELDESVEYYNSEHAGLGDEFLVEALHALERIKHFPKAWHPFTDITRRCQLRRFLNFKDLK' A
#
# COMPACT_ATOMS: atom_id res chain seq x y z
N MET A 1 -11.71 -9.49 10.01
CA MET A 1 -10.27 -9.42 10.32
C MET A 1 -9.92 -7.98 10.65
N LEU A 2 -9.19 -7.74 11.74
CA LEU A 2 -8.70 -6.42 12.10
C LEU A 2 -7.33 -6.21 11.45
N ILE A 3 -7.13 -5.06 10.81
CA ILE A 3 -5.85 -4.65 10.24
C ILE A 3 -5.18 -3.73 11.25
N LYS A 4 -3.90 -3.99 11.55
CA LYS A 4 -3.06 -3.13 12.38
C LYS A 4 -1.83 -2.76 11.59
N PHE A 5 -1.52 -1.48 11.58
CA PHE A 5 -0.28 -0.96 11.02
C PHE A 5 0.81 -1.00 12.10
N LEU A 6 2.03 -1.31 11.68
CA LEU A 6 3.21 -0.90 12.44
C LEU A 6 3.31 0.62 12.34
N GLU A 7 3.86 1.27 13.36
CA GLU A 7 4.05 2.73 13.36
C GLU A 7 4.82 3.19 12.12
N ILE A 8 5.93 2.50 11.78
CA ILE A 8 6.71 2.81 10.58
C ILE A 8 5.91 2.66 9.28
N ALA A 9 4.98 1.71 9.20
CA ALA A 9 4.16 1.52 8.01
C ALA A 9 3.12 2.62 7.83
N GLN A 10 2.67 3.25 8.94
CA GLN A 10 1.80 4.42 8.88
C GLN A 10 2.59 5.64 8.39
N ILE A 11 3.79 5.85 8.92
CA ILE A 11 4.69 6.94 8.49
C ILE A 11 5.00 6.81 6.99
N GLU A 12 5.40 5.63 6.52
CA GLU A 12 5.69 5.39 5.09
C GLU A 12 4.47 5.64 4.18
N LEU A 13 3.26 5.33 4.66
CA LEU A 13 2.02 5.59 3.93
C LEU A 13 1.77 7.11 3.81
N ASP A 14 1.91 7.84 4.92
CA ASP A 14 1.69 9.29 4.97
C ASP A 14 2.72 10.03 4.10
N GLU A 15 4.02 9.67 4.19
CA GLU A 15 5.09 10.21 3.35
C GLU A 15 4.86 9.93 1.87
N SER A 16 4.36 8.73 1.52
CA SER A 16 4.04 8.39 0.13
C SER A 16 2.88 9.23 -0.41
N VAL A 17 1.85 9.49 0.40
CA VAL A 17 0.73 10.37 0.01
C VAL A 17 1.22 11.80 -0.23
N GLU A 18 2.06 12.33 0.68
CA GLU A 18 2.63 13.66 0.53
C GLU A 18 3.50 13.76 -0.73
N TYR A 19 4.37 12.77 -0.96
CA TYR A 19 5.21 12.69 -2.14
C TYR A 19 4.39 12.74 -3.43
N TYR A 20 3.41 11.85 -3.59
CA TYR A 20 2.62 11.80 -4.82
C TYR A 20 1.80 13.09 -5.03
N ASN A 21 1.26 13.70 -3.97
CA ASN A 21 0.59 14.99 -4.08
C ASN A 21 1.54 16.14 -4.47
N SER A 22 2.83 16.04 -4.11
CA SER A 22 3.85 16.99 -4.54
C SER A 22 4.19 16.86 -6.03
N GLU A 23 4.10 15.65 -6.60
CA GLU A 23 4.32 15.39 -8.03
C GLU A 23 3.13 15.84 -8.88
N HIS A 24 1.91 15.59 -8.42
CA HIS A 24 0.68 16.08 -9.05
C HIS A 24 -0.45 16.19 -8.03
N ALA A 25 -1.13 17.33 -8.01
CA ALA A 25 -2.25 17.55 -7.10
C ALA A 25 -3.30 16.43 -7.22
N GLY A 26 -3.66 15.80 -6.10
CA GLY A 26 -4.63 14.71 -6.02
C GLY A 26 -4.08 13.31 -6.31
N LEU A 27 -2.83 13.18 -6.75
CA LEU A 27 -2.24 11.86 -7.02
C LEU A 27 -1.97 11.06 -5.73
N GLY A 28 -1.66 11.75 -4.63
CA GLY A 28 -1.55 11.12 -3.31
C GLY A 28 -2.88 10.56 -2.81
N ASP A 29 -3.99 11.23 -3.13
CA ASP A 29 -5.33 10.74 -2.80
C ASP A 29 -5.66 9.48 -3.60
N GLU A 30 -5.31 9.45 -4.89
CA GLU A 30 -5.44 8.24 -5.73
C GLU A 30 -4.60 7.08 -5.20
N PHE A 31 -3.37 7.36 -4.75
CA PHE A 31 -2.50 6.37 -4.14
C PHE A 31 -3.10 5.81 -2.84
N LEU A 32 -3.62 6.67 -1.96
CA LEU A 32 -4.25 6.26 -0.71
C LEU A 32 -5.46 5.35 -0.98
N VAL A 33 -6.32 5.71 -1.93
CA VAL A 33 -7.47 4.88 -2.33
C VAL A 33 -7.01 3.50 -2.81
N GLU A 34 -5.95 3.43 -3.63
CA GLU A 34 -5.39 2.15 -4.09
C GLU A 34 -4.81 1.31 -2.95
N ALA A 35 -4.16 1.93 -1.96
CA ALA A 35 -3.69 1.26 -0.75
C ALA A 35 -4.86 0.70 0.07
N LEU A 36 -5.91 1.49 0.30
CA LEU A 36 -7.12 1.05 1.00
C LEU A 36 -7.81 -0.13 0.27
N HIS A 37 -7.87 -0.09 -1.07
CA HIS A 37 -8.36 -1.21 -1.86
C HIS A 37 -7.52 -2.48 -1.68
N ALA A 38 -6.19 -2.35 -1.53
CA ALA A 38 -5.33 -3.49 -1.24
C ALA A 38 -5.59 -4.06 0.16
N LEU A 39 -5.74 -3.22 1.16
CA LEU A 39 -6.12 -3.63 2.52
C LEU A 39 -7.45 -4.39 2.55
N GLU A 40 -8.45 -3.91 1.81
CA GLU A 40 -9.76 -4.58 1.77
C GLU A 40 -9.67 -5.95 1.07
N ARG A 41 -8.82 -6.09 0.03
CA ARG A 41 -8.52 -7.40 -0.54
C ARG A 41 -7.84 -8.32 0.47
N ILE A 42 -6.87 -7.81 1.24
CA ILE A 42 -6.17 -8.58 2.28
C ILE A 42 -7.15 -9.06 3.35
N LYS A 43 -8.09 -8.21 3.75
CA LYS A 43 -9.13 -8.53 4.73
C LYS A 43 -10.09 -9.62 4.26
N HIS A 44 -10.50 -9.58 2.99
CA HIS A 44 -11.41 -10.58 2.42
C HIS A 44 -10.70 -11.89 2.09
N PHE A 45 -9.45 -11.83 1.65
CA PHE A 45 -8.70 -12.99 1.16
C PHE A 45 -7.29 -13.06 1.75
N PRO A 46 -7.13 -13.24 3.09
CA PRO A 46 -5.84 -13.16 3.77
C PRO A 46 -4.81 -14.21 3.29
N LYS A 47 -5.24 -15.26 2.60
CA LYS A 47 -4.39 -16.34 2.07
C LYS A 47 -4.23 -16.28 0.53
N ALA A 48 -4.72 -15.25 -0.15
CA ALA A 48 -4.71 -15.19 -1.62
C ALA A 48 -3.31 -15.02 -2.25
N TRP A 49 -2.38 -14.37 -1.55
CA TRP A 49 -1.00 -14.20 -2.04
C TRP A 49 -0.12 -15.35 -1.58
N HIS A 50 0.83 -15.76 -2.42
CA HIS A 50 1.83 -16.76 -2.05
C HIS A 50 2.61 -16.33 -0.79
N PRO A 51 2.92 -17.26 0.14
CA PRO A 51 3.83 -16.99 1.23
C PRO A 51 5.16 -16.45 0.69
N PHE A 52 5.63 -15.34 1.26
CA PHE A 52 6.97 -14.81 1.00
C PHE A 52 7.96 -15.37 2.03
N THR A 53 7.49 -15.52 3.28
CA THR A 53 8.08 -16.34 4.34
C THR A 53 6.98 -17.11 5.05
N ASP A 54 7.30 -17.87 6.09
CA ASP A 54 6.31 -18.62 6.89
C ASP A 54 5.22 -17.73 7.51
N ILE A 55 5.55 -16.46 7.78
CA ILE A 55 4.66 -15.51 8.46
C ILE A 55 4.35 -14.25 7.64
N THR A 56 4.89 -14.10 6.44
CA THR A 56 4.69 -12.91 5.60
C THR A 56 4.15 -13.25 4.21
N ARG A 57 3.37 -12.33 3.63
CA ARG A 57 2.84 -12.39 2.26
C ARG A 57 3.00 -11.02 1.62
N ARG A 58 3.23 -10.99 0.31
CA ARG A 58 3.35 -9.74 -0.45
C ARG A 58 2.10 -9.50 -1.27
N CYS A 59 1.34 -8.46 -0.93
CA CYS A 59 0.28 -7.92 -1.78
C CYS A 59 0.84 -6.73 -2.55
N GLN A 60 0.66 -6.74 -3.86
CA GLN A 60 1.00 -5.59 -4.70
C GLN A 60 -0.25 -4.70 -4.87
N LEU A 61 -0.02 -3.38 -4.93
CA LEU A 61 -1.03 -2.44 -5.42
C LEU A 61 -1.27 -2.70 -6.91
N ARG A 62 -2.44 -2.36 -7.43
CA ARG A 62 -2.75 -2.59 -8.85
C ARG A 62 -2.17 -1.48 -9.73
N ARG A 63 -2.16 -0.26 -9.21
CA ARG A 63 -1.41 0.90 -9.71
C ARG A 63 -0.24 1.17 -8.75
N PHE A 64 0.75 1.97 -9.16
CA PHE A 64 1.92 2.29 -8.33
C PHE A 64 2.83 1.07 -8.01
N LEU A 65 2.96 0.15 -8.98
CA LEU A 65 3.73 -1.10 -8.84
C LEU A 65 5.26 -0.89 -8.70
N ASN A 66 5.76 0.28 -9.08
CA ASN A 66 7.19 0.60 -9.06
C ASN A 66 7.44 1.89 -8.28
N PHE A 67 8.10 1.77 -7.12
CA PHE A 67 8.79 2.90 -6.48
C PHE A 67 9.99 3.40 -7.32
N LYS A 68 10.33 2.75 -8.44
CA LYS A 68 11.39 3.20 -9.36
C LYS A 68 11.03 4.42 -10.20
N ASP A 69 9.77 4.86 -10.15
CA ASP A 69 9.35 6.11 -10.78
C ASP A 69 9.63 7.33 -9.88
N LEU A 70 10.04 7.11 -8.62
CA LEU A 70 10.78 8.11 -7.84
C LEU A 70 12.21 8.16 -8.38
N LYS A 71 12.53 9.25 -9.08
CA LYS A 71 13.85 9.50 -9.69
C LYS A 71 15.03 9.29 -8.74
#